data_AF-A0A968LZE8-F1
#
_entry.id   AF-A0A968LZE8-F1
#
_cell.length_a   1.000
_cell.length_b   1.000
_cell.length_c   1.000
_cell.angle_alpha   90.00
_cell.angle_beta   90.00
_cell.angle_gamma   90.00
#
_symmetry.space_group_name_H-M   'P 1'
#
loop_
_entity.id
_entity.type
_entity.pdbx_description
1 polymer ?
#
loop_
_entity_poly.entity_id
_entity_poly.type
_entity_poly.pdbx_seq_one_letter_code
_entity_poly.pdbx_strand_id
1 'polypeptide(L)'
;MTNNVITKINTKQCYNHVVSLGCACNTSLYLKKLGLKLFSLPYDWIFSNLDMIQHTIEDDFESFLNPELINSKKPKQAGHSYYHKRLFNHHNPKDNQDDYHYYQRCITRFKELLDSSDNKLFIHTIYQEPEKYHRHFLEFNSDFKKVNFELEDAIKFNSFLSKLTTNYTFIVIIENPNQLESQVRKIFDENNLIVYVLDCLGVSAGEFLTNTIDNSNYQQIITQFDYDLKEIA
;
A
#
# COMPACT_ATOMS: atom_id res chain seq x y z
N MET A 1 32.45 -4.57 1.04
CA MET A 1 31.57 -5.13 0.00
C MET A 1 30.87 -6.35 0.58
N THR A 2 29.79 -6.12 1.33
CA THR A 2 28.92 -7.18 1.84
C THR A 2 27.74 -7.28 0.89
N ASN A 3 27.80 -8.24 -0.02
CA ASN A 3 26.67 -8.61 -0.86
C ASN A 3 25.59 -9.21 0.05
N ASN A 4 24.64 -8.39 0.51
CA ASN A 4 23.38 -8.86 1.06
C ASN A 4 22.52 -9.36 -0.10
N VAL A 5 22.84 -10.55 -0.59
CA VAL A 5 21.95 -11.27 -1.50
C VAL A 5 20.73 -11.64 -0.67
N ILE A 6 19.58 -11.04 -0.99
CA ILE A 6 18.28 -11.59 -0.57
C ILE A 6 18.24 -12.97 -1.22
N THR A 7 18.55 -14.00 -0.43
CA THR A 7 18.46 -15.38 -0.88
C THR A 7 17.00 -15.61 -1.26
N LYS A 8 16.77 -16.11 -2.48
CA LYS A 8 15.43 -16.47 -2.96
C LYS A 8 14.79 -17.33 -1.88
N ILE A 9 13.80 -16.77 -1.17
CA ILE A 9 13.08 -17.53 -0.16
C ILE A 9 12.39 -18.65 -0.94
N ASN A 10 12.56 -19.89 -0.49
CA ASN A 10 11.92 -21.05 -1.08
C ASN A 10 10.42 -21.02 -0.71
N THR A 11 9.70 -19.99 -1.14
CA THR A 11 8.27 -19.85 -0.93
C THR A 11 7.59 -20.77 -1.91
N LYS A 12 7.00 -21.86 -1.42
CA LYS A 12 6.17 -22.80 -2.19
C LYS A 12 4.93 -22.17 -2.84
N GLN A 13 4.76 -20.84 -2.77
CA GLN A 13 3.52 -20.15 -3.11
C GLN A 13 3.78 -19.16 -4.25
N CYS A 14 3.16 -19.46 -5.39
CA CYS A 14 3.09 -18.61 -6.56
C CYS A 14 1.89 -17.68 -6.43
N TYR A 15 2.07 -16.36 -6.52
CA TYR A 15 0.99 -15.38 -6.32
C TYR A 15 0.25 -15.07 -7.62
N ASN A 16 -1.08 -15.01 -7.52
CA ASN A 16 -1.97 -14.64 -8.63
C ASN A 16 -2.31 -13.15 -8.64
N HIS A 17 -2.30 -12.52 -7.45
CA HIS A 17 -2.65 -11.10 -7.30
C HIS A 17 -1.59 -10.39 -6.47
N VAL A 18 -1.16 -9.20 -6.91
CA VAL A 18 -0.26 -8.33 -6.13
C VAL A 18 -0.96 -6.99 -5.88
N VAL A 19 -1.15 -6.67 -4.61
CA VAL A 19 -2.07 -5.62 -4.16
C VAL A 19 -1.33 -4.58 -3.35
N SER A 20 -1.38 -3.33 -3.82
CA SER A 20 -0.98 -2.17 -3.02
C SER A 20 -2.09 -1.82 -2.03
N LEU A 21 -1.74 -1.71 -0.76
CA LEU A 21 -2.60 -1.20 0.31
C LEU A 21 -2.18 0.23 0.70
N GLY A 22 -1.79 1.08 -0.26
CA GLY A 22 -1.19 2.39 0.03
C GLY A 22 0.21 2.26 0.67
N CYS A 23 0.70 3.15 1.53
CA CYS A 23 0.17 4.41 2.10
C CYS A 23 0.07 5.58 1.11
N ALA A 24 0.82 5.49 0.01
CA ALA A 24 0.82 6.43 -1.10
C ALA A 24 0.95 5.64 -2.42
N CYS A 25 1.17 6.32 -3.54
CA CYS A 25 1.16 5.69 -4.87
C CYS A 25 2.43 4.90 -5.25
N ASN A 26 3.49 4.95 -4.44
CA ASN A 26 4.79 4.36 -4.82
C ASN A 26 4.70 2.86 -5.11
N THR A 27 4.10 2.08 -4.20
CA THR A 27 3.92 0.63 -4.36
C THR A 27 3.21 0.32 -5.68
N SER A 28 2.12 1.01 -5.98
CA SER A 28 1.35 0.81 -7.21
C SER A 28 2.14 1.18 -8.48
N LEU A 29 3.02 2.17 -8.42
CA LEU A 29 3.94 2.51 -9.50
C LEU A 29 4.99 1.40 -9.71
N TYR A 30 5.56 0.85 -8.65
CA TYR A 30 6.48 -0.29 -8.73
C TYR A 30 5.80 -1.52 -9.33
N LEU A 31 4.61 -1.88 -8.86
CA LEU A 31 3.85 -3.00 -9.41
C LEU A 31 3.57 -2.81 -10.91
N LYS A 32 3.21 -1.58 -11.32
CA LYS A 32 3.03 -1.25 -12.75
C LYS A 32 4.33 -1.40 -13.54
N LYS A 33 5.44 -0.90 -13.03
CA LYS A 33 6.77 -0.99 -13.68
C LYS A 33 7.24 -2.43 -13.84
N LEU A 34 6.94 -3.28 -12.87
CA LEU A 34 7.32 -4.69 -12.85
C LEU A 34 6.35 -5.59 -13.64
N GLY A 35 5.26 -5.04 -14.21
CA GLY A 35 4.24 -5.82 -14.91
C GLY A 35 3.36 -6.66 -13.97
N LEU A 36 3.40 -6.39 -12.66
CA LEU A 36 2.65 -7.12 -11.62
C LEU A 36 1.26 -6.50 -11.34
N LYS A 37 0.97 -5.33 -11.93
CA LYS A 37 -0.30 -4.64 -11.78
C LYS A 37 -1.22 -4.86 -12.98
N LEU A 38 -2.12 -5.84 -12.88
CA LEU A 38 -3.10 -6.13 -13.94
C LEU A 38 -4.29 -5.16 -13.95
N PHE A 39 -4.73 -4.72 -12.78
CA PHE A 39 -5.87 -3.81 -12.64
C PHE A 39 -5.67 -2.83 -11.47
N SER A 40 -6.50 -1.79 -11.45
CA SER A 40 -6.54 -0.83 -10.34
C SER A 40 -7.47 -1.30 -9.22
N LEU A 41 -7.09 -0.93 -8.00
CA LEU A 41 -7.72 -1.22 -6.72
C LEU A 41 -7.85 0.09 -5.90
N PRO A 42 -8.68 0.10 -4.84
CA PRO A 42 -9.13 1.35 -4.20
C PRO A 42 -7.98 2.21 -3.64
N TYR A 43 -6.90 1.56 -3.19
CA TYR A 43 -5.83 2.21 -2.43
C TYR A 43 -4.63 2.65 -3.28
N ASP A 44 -4.64 2.40 -4.59
CA ASP A 44 -3.44 2.60 -5.42
C ASP A 44 -2.95 4.05 -5.52
N TRP A 45 -3.88 5.00 -5.48
CA TRP A 45 -3.63 6.40 -5.83
C TRP A 45 -4.10 7.38 -4.76
N ILE A 46 -4.23 6.89 -3.53
CA ILE A 46 -4.73 7.68 -2.39
C ILE A 46 -3.72 7.68 -1.24
N PHE A 47 -3.85 8.66 -0.35
CA PHE A 47 -3.16 8.62 0.93
C PHE A 47 -3.95 7.80 1.94
N SER A 48 -3.41 6.67 2.40
CA SER A 48 -4.10 5.76 3.32
C SER A 48 -3.17 5.24 4.41
N ASN A 49 -3.75 4.68 5.47
CA ASN A 49 -3.04 3.94 6.50
C ASN A 49 -3.85 2.70 6.89
N LEU A 50 -3.28 1.80 7.68
CA LEU A 50 -3.92 0.53 8.02
C LEU A 50 -5.25 0.72 8.77
N ASP A 51 -5.33 1.70 9.67
CA ASP A 51 -6.55 1.99 10.44
C ASP A 51 -7.69 2.47 9.52
N MET A 52 -7.40 3.35 8.57
CA MET A 52 -8.35 3.79 7.55
C MET A 52 -8.79 2.61 6.68
N ILE A 53 -7.85 1.80 6.20
CA ILE A 53 -8.14 0.67 5.30
C ILE A 53 -9.05 -0.33 6.00
N GLN A 54 -8.76 -0.65 7.26
CA GLN A 54 -9.60 -1.49 8.09
C GLN A 54 -11.02 -0.92 8.17
N HIS A 55 -11.17 0.35 8.53
CA HIS A 55 -12.48 0.99 8.61
C HIS A 55 -13.23 0.94 7.27
N THR A 56 -12.56 1.26 6.14
CA THR A 56 -13.22 1.26 4.83
C THR A 56 -13.69 -0.12 4.39
N ILE A 57 -13.13 -1.20 4.95
CA ILE A 57 -13.60 -2.56 4.69
C ILE A 57 -14.74 -2.91 5.66
N GLU A 58 -14.63 -2.54 6.94
CA GLU A 58 -15.65 -2.77 7.96
C GLU A 58 -16.96 -2.03 7.68
N ASP A 59 -16.89 -0.83 7.08
CA ASP A 59 -18.05 -0.01 6.69
C ASP A 59 -18.52 -0.26 5.25
N ASP A 60 -18.04 -1.33 4.62
CA ASP A 60 -18.35 -1.70 3.24
C ASP A 60 -18.09 -0.60 2.19
N PHE A 61 -17.15 0.31 2.48
CA PHE A 61 -16.78 1.49 1.71
C PHE A 61 -17.86 2.60 1.67
N GLU A 62 -18.87 2.53 2.55
CA GLU A 62 -19.96 3.53 2.59
C GLU A 62 -19.42 4.94 2.84
N SER A 63 -18.53 5.12 3.83
CA SER A 63 -17.97 6.43 4.12
C SER A 63 -17.01 6.88 3.02
N PHE A 64 -16.20 5.95 2.47
CA PHE A 64 -15.14 6.24 1.49
C PHE A 64 -15.64 6.94 0.22
N LEU A 65 -16.81 6.53 -0.30
CA LEU A 65 -17.43 7.15 -1.48
C LEU A 65 -18.63 8.03 -1.17
N ASN A 66 -18.86 8.39 0.10
CA ASN A 66 -19.94 9.32 0.43
C ASN A 66 -19.61 10.74 -0.09
N PRO A 67 -20.39 11.29 -1.04
CA PRO A 67 -20.11 12.62 -1.62
C PRO A 67 -20.11 13.76 -0.61
N GLU A 68 -20.85 13.62 0.50
CA GLU A 68 -20.90 14.61 1.59
C GLU A 68 -19.61 14.63 2.41
N LEU A 69 -18.89 13.51 2.46
CA LEU A 69 -17.59 13.42 3.14
C LEU A 69 -16.43 13.80 2.21
N ILE A 70 -16.63 13.80 0.91
CA ILE A 70 -15.60 14.17 -0.06
C ILE A 70 -15.60 15.69 -0.26
N ASN A 71 -14.42 16.30 -0.16
CA ASN A 71 -14.22 17.74 -0.33
C ASN A 71 -13.39 18.01 -1.59
N SER A 72 -14.01 18.53 -2.64
CA SER A 72 -13.29 18.91 -3.86
C SER A 72 -12.18 19.92 -3.56
N LYS A 73 -11.02 19.72 -4.19
CA LYS A 73 -9.87 20.64 -4.11
C LYS A 73 -9.49 21.18 -5.47
N LYS A 74 -9.39 20.29 -6.47
CA LYS A 74 -9.03 20.58 -7.87
C LYS A 74 -9.74 19.56 -8.78
N PRO A 75 -9.80 19.78 -10.11
CA PRO A 75 -10.45 18.83 -11.03
C PRO A 75 -9.96 17.37 -10.95
N LYS A 76 -8.74 17.14 -10.45
CA LYS A 76 -8.15 15.80 -10.27
C LYS A 76 -7.68 15.52 -8.84
N GLN A 77 -8.17 16.28 -7.86
CA GLN A 77 -7.80 16.09 -6.45
C GLN A 77 -8.97 16.41 -5.52
N ALA A 78 -9.18 15.57 -4.51
CA ALA A 78 -10.15 15.79 -3.45
C ALA A 78 -9.62 15.36 -2.08
N GLY A 79 -10.16 15.97 -1.03
CA GLY A 79 -9.98 15.54 0.36
C GLY A 79 -11.16 14.72 0.87
N HIS A 80 -11.04 14.25 2.10
CA HIS A 80 -12.09 13.54 2.83
C HIS A 80 -12.23 14.13 4.23
N SER A 81 -13.43 14.51 4.64
CA SER A 81 -13.70 15.12 5.95
C SER A 81 -13.57 14.12 7.09
N TYR A 82 -13.67 12.82 6.80
CA TYR A 82 -13.54 11.76 7.81
C TYR A 82 -12.14 11.13 7.88
N TYR A 83 -11.42 11.01 6.77
CA TYR A 83 -10.13 10.29 6.75
C TYR A 83 -8.92 11.23 6.66
N HIS A 84 -8.79 11.93 5.53
CA HIS A 84 -7.57 12.66 5.19
C HIS A 84 -7.86 13.87 4.29
N LYS A 85 -7.28 15.03 4.63
CA LYS A 85 -7.57 16.31 3.94
C LYS A 85 -7.24 16.34 2.44
N ARG A 86 -6.42 15.40 1.97
CA ARG A 86 -6.03 15.24 0.56
C ARG A 86 -6.14 13.80 0.06
N LEU A 87 -7.07 13.01 0.63
CA LEU A 87 -7.20 11.58 0.40
C LEU A 87 -7.01 11.17 -1.07
N PHE A 88 -7.76 11.80 -1.98
CA PHE A 88 -7.73 11.51 -3.41
C PHE A 88 -6.71 12.43 -4.11
N ASN A 89 -5.47 11.95 -4.27
CA ASN A 89 -4.39 12.76 -4.84
C ASN A 89 -4.36 12.82 -6.38
N HIS A 90 -5.05 11.88 -7.05
CA HIS A 90 -5.06 11.75 -8.51
C HIS A 90 -6.46 11.71 -9.14
N HIS A 91 -7.51 11.73 -8.33
CA HIS A 91 -8.90 11.66 -8.75
C HIS A 91 -9.75 12.65 -7.97
N ASN A 92 -10.90 13.05 -8.52
CA ASN A 92 -11.91 13.82 -7.80
C ASN A 92 -13.29 13.16 -7.94
N PRO A 93 -13.61 12.15 -7.11
CA PRO A 93 -14.89 11.46 -7.18
C PRO A 93 -16.11 12.32 -6.77
N LYS A 94 -15.91 13.55 -6.25
CA LYS A 94 -17.02 14.47 -5.95
C LYS A 94 -17.53 15.16 -7.22
N ASP A 95 -16.59 15.67 -8.02
CA ASP A 95 -16.91 16.54 -9.16
C ASP A 95 -16.77 15.82 -10.51
N ASN A 96 -16.25 14.60 -10.53
CA ASN A 96 -16.02 13.82 -11.74
C ASN A 96 -16.65 12.42 -11.61
N GLN A 97 -17.71 12.19 -12.40
CA GLN A 97 -18.46 10.93 -12.42
C GLN A 97 -17.61 9.74 -12.86
N ASP A 98 -16.67 9.93 -13.79
CA ASP A 98 -15.77 8.86 -14.24
C ASP A 98 -14.80 8.46 -13.13
N ASP A 99 -14.33 9.42 -12.34
CA ASP A 99 -13.50 9.16 -11.15
C ASP A 99 -14.32 8.45 -10.06
N TYR A 100 -15.59 8.80 -9.87
CA TYR A 100 -16.50 8.07 -8.97
C TYR A 100 -16.71 6.62 -9.41
N HIS A 101 -17.10 6.41 -10.67
CA HIS A 101 -17.26 5.08 -11.25
C HIS A 101 -15.95 4.27 -11.25
N TYR A 102 -14.81 4.94 -11.41
CA TYR A 102 -13.49 4.33 -11.30
C TYR A 102 -13.31 3.67 -9.92
N TYR A 103 -13.63 4.39 -8.83
CA TYR A 103 -13.52 3.82 -7.49
C TYR A 103 -14.55 2.73 -7.24
N GLN A 104 -15.78 2.85 -7.74
CA GLN A 104 -16.76 1.75 -7.63
C GLN A 104 -16.23 0.45 -8.24
N ARG A 105 -15.67 0.50 -9.46
CA ARG A 105 -15.06 -0.67 -10.10
C ARG A 105 -13.88 -1.21 -9.31
N CYS A 106 -13.03 -0.33 -8.77
CA CYS A 106 -11.91 -0.73 -7.93
C CYS A 106 -12.38 -1.46 -6.66
N ILE A 107 -13.46 -0.97 -6.04
CA ILE A 107 -14.04 -1.57 -4.82
C ILE A 107 -14.64 -2.93 -5.14
N THR A 108 -15.42 -3.07 -6.21
CA THR A 108 -15.98 -4.36 -6.64
C THR A 108 -14.88 -5.40 -6.83
N ARG A 109 -13.84 -5.07 -7.60
CA ARG A 109 -12.69 -5.96 -7.82
C ARG A 109 -11.97 -6.31 -6.53
N PHE A 110 -11.85 -5.36 -5.60
CA PHE A 110 -11.21 -5.63 -4.32
C PHE A 110 -12.01 -6.61 -3.46
N LYS A 111 -13.34 -6.47 -3.43
CA LYS A 111 -14.23 -7.42 -2.73
C LYS A 111 -14.13 -8.82 -3.35
N GLU A 112 -14.22 -8.92 -4.67
CA GLU A 112 -14.04 -10.18 -5.40
C GLU A 112 -12.65 -10.80 -5.16
N LEU A 113 -11.61 -9.96 -5.09
CA LEU A 113 -10.26 -10.40 -4.75
C LEU A 113 -10.25 -11.04 -3.38
N LEU A 114 -10.79 -10.37 -2.36
CA LEU A 114 -10.81 -10.87 -0.98
C LEU A 114 -11.58 -12.20 -0.87
N ASP A 115 -12.69 -12.34 -1.60
CA ASP A 115 -13.53 -13.56 -1.59
C ASP A 115 -12.90 -14.73 -2.35
N SER A 116 -11.97 -14.46 -3.27
CA SER A 116 -11.33 -15.51 -4.09
C SER A 116 -10.44 -16.44 -3.25
N SER A 117 -10.27 -17.68 -3.70
CA SER A 117 -9.27 -18.61 -3.13
C SER A 117 -7.88 -18.46 -3.75
N ASP A 118 -7.65 -17.46 -4.61
CA ASP A 118 -6.37 -17.24 -5.27
C ASP A 118 -5.26 -16.81 -4.28
N ASN A 119 -4.00 -17.00 -4.66
CA ASN A 119 -2.86 -16.55 -3.85
C ASN A 119 -2.66 -15.04 -3.98
N LYS A 120 -2.61 -14.31 -2.86
CA LYS A 120 -2.56 -12.84 -2.84
C LYS A 120 -1.31 -12.34 -2.12
N LEU A 121 -0.63 -11.37 -2.70
CA LEU A 121 0.46 -10.64 -2.06
C LEU A 121 0.01 -9.21 -1.78
N PHE A 122 -0.34 -8.92 -0.53
CA PHE A 122 -0.63 -7.55 -0.08
C PHE A 122 0.67 -6.84 0.31
N ILE A 123 0.82 -5.59 -0.10
CA ILE A 123 2.01 -4.78 0.19
C ILE A 123 1.57 -3.42 0.72
N HIS A 124 2.06 -3.06 1.90
CA HIS A 124 1.90 -1.73 2.47
C HIS A 124 3.28 -1.12 2.70
N THR A 125 3.53 0.05 2.12
CA THR A 125 4.80 0.78 2.29
C THR A 125 4.59 1.98 3.19
N ILE A 126 5.50 2.16 4.14
CA ILE A 126 5.47 3.18 5.19
C ILE A 126 6.73 4.01 5.10
N TYR A 127 6.58 5.33 5.18
CA TYR A 127 7.69 6.26 5.10
C TYR A 127 8.00 6.81 6.50
N GLN A 128 9.18 6.49 7.03
CA GLN A 128 9.68 7.08 8.28
C GLN A 128 10.37 8.44 8.04
N GLU A 129 10.01 9.17 6.99
CA GLU A 129 10.59 10.47 6.69
C GLU A 129 9.94 11.57 7.55
N PRO A 130 10.70 12.33 8.37
CA PRO A 130 10.14 13.33 9.27
C PRO A 130 9.66 14.63 8.59
N GLU A 131 9.98 14.89 7.31
CA GLU A 131 9.70 16.20 6.70
C GLU A 131 8.61 16.22 5.62
N LYS A 132 8.75 15.48 4.52
CA LYS A 132 7.77 15.58 3.42
C LYS A 132 6.55 14.67 3.63
N TYR A 133 6.75 13.38 3.85
CA TYR A 133 5.65 12.43 4.02
C TYR A 133 5.05 12.42 5.42
N HIS A 134 5.82 12.78 6.44
CA HIS A 134 5.28 13.07 7.77
C HIS A 134 4.13 14.07 7.71
N ARG A 135 4.23 15.10 6.86
CA ARG A 135 3.17 16.11 6.72
C ARG A 135 1.86 15.54 6.19
N HIS A 136 1.89 14.50 5.37
CA HIS A 136 0.69 13.80 4.95
C HIS A 136 0.08 12.99 6.11
N PHE A 137 0.90 12.34 6.95
CA PHE A 137 0.38 11.72 8.18
C PHE A 137 -0.27 12.74 9.13
N LEU A 138 0.22 13.98 9.16
CA LEU A 138 -0.38 15.06 9.94
C LEU A 138 -1.73 15.55 9.39
N GLU A 139 -2.05 15.23 8.13
CA GLU A 139 -3.30 15.59 7.43
C GLU A 139 -4.42 14.56 7.60
N PHE A 140 -4.15 13.41 8.23
CA PHE A 140 -5.22 12.53 8.74
C PHE A 140 -6.00 13.21 9.85
N ASN A 141 -7.29 12.94 9.90
CA ASN A 141 -8.15 13.39 11.00
C ASN A 141 -7.85 12.61 12.28
N SER A 142 -8.26 13.15 13.43
CA SER A 142 -7.91 12.65 14.77
C SER A 142 -8.01 11.13 14.92
N ASP A 143 -9.08 10.55 14.38
CA ASP A 143 -9.42 9.14 14.58
C ASP A 143 -8.47 8.19 13.82
N PHE A 144 -7.82 8.70 12.76
CA PHE A 144 -6.89 7.96 11.92
C PHE A 144 -5.47 8.54 11.99
N LYS A 145 -5.25 9.58 12.80
CA LYS A 145 -3.98 10.28 12.86
C LYS A 145 -2.98 9.48 13.68
N LYS A 146 -2.11 8.79 12.95
CA LYS A 146 -1.02 8.02 13.53
C LYS A 146 0.32 8.47 12.96
N VAL A 147 1.15 8.99 13.86
CA VAL A 147 2.42 9.64 13.50
C VAL A 147 3.56 8.63 13.40
N ASN A 148 3.53 7.60 14.24
CA ASN A 148 4.53 6.54 14.28
C ASN A 148 3.88 5.21 13.94
N PHE A 149 4.57 4.42 13.13
CA PHE A 149 4.17 3.04 12.85
C PHE A 149 4.96 2.09 13.74
N GLU A 150 4.25 1.14 14.35
CA GLU A 150 4.82 0.11 15.21
C GLU A 150 4.56 -1.28 14.59
N LEU A 151 5.39 -2.28 14.94
CA LEU A 151 5.21 -3.65 14.46
C LEU A 151 3.83 -4.22 14.84
N GLU A 152 3.31 -3.86 16.01
CA GLU A 152 1.99 -4.25 16.50
C GLU A 152 0.87 -3.83 15.54
N ASP A 153 1.06 -2.79 14.74
CA ASP A 153 0.07 -2.34 13.76
C ASP A 153 -0.01 -3.29 12.58
N ALA A 154 1.14 -3.75 12.09
CA ALA A 154 1.22 -4.80 11.09
C ALA A 154 0.56 -6.10 11.59
N ILE A 155 0.83 -6.46 12.85
CA ILE A 155 0.30 -7.69 13.47
C ILE A 155 -1.23 -7.60 13.62
N LYS A 156 -1.75 -6.48 14.13
CA LYS A 156 -3.20 -6.25 14.27
C LYS A 156 -3.89 -6.29 12.92
N PHE A 157 -3.35 -5.60 11.92
CA PHE A 157 -3.93 -5.59 10.59
C PHE A 157 -3.85 -6.95 9.91
N ASN A 158 -2.76 -7.71 10.11
CA ASN A 158 -2.67 -9.09 9.64
C ASN A 158 -3.74 -9.99 10.28
N SER A 159 -4.01 -9.81 11.58
CA SER A 159 -5.09 -10.53 12.27
C SER A 159 -6.49 -10.11 11.79
N PHE A 160 -6.64 -8.90 11.27
CA PHE A 160 -7.86 -8.46 10.59
C PHE A 160 -7.98 -9.12 9.20
N LEU A 161 -6.92 -9.07 8.37
CA LEU A 161 -6.89 -9.71 7.05
C LEU A 161 -7.19 -11.21 7.11
N SER A 162 -6.69 -11.92 8.14
CA SER A 162 -6.94 -13.37 8.28
C SER A 162 -8.40 -13.74 8.50
N LYS A 163 -9.24 -12.77 8.89
CA LYS A 163 -10.70 -12.95 9.02
C LYS A 163 -11.43 -12.67 7.70
N LEU A 164 -10.79 -11.98 6.76
CA LEU A 164 -11.40 -11.50 5.52
C LEU A 164 -11.08 -12.39 4.31
N THR A 165 -9.87 -12.92 4.23
CA THR A 165 -9.39 -13.65 3.05
C THR A 165 -8.49 -14.81 3.44
N THR A 166 -8.39 -15.78 2.53
CA THR A 166 -7.45 -16.89 2.62
C THR A 166 -6.31 -16.74 1.60
N ASN A 167 -5.32 -17.63 1.69
CA ASN A 167 -4.22 -17.76 0.72
C ASN A 167 -3.51 -16.44 0.44
N TYR A 168 -3.03 -15.77 1.48
CA TYR A 168 -2.35 -14.48 1.33
C TYR A 168 -1.04 -14.42 2.09
N THR A 169 -0.18 -13.52 1.62
CA THR A 169 0.94 -12.98 2.37
C THR A 169 0.78 -11.46 2.41
N PHE A 170 1.01 -10.87 3.57
CA PHE A 170 1.03 -9.45 3.81
C PHE A 170 2.46 -8.99 4.08
N ILE A 171 2.95 -8.08 3.25
CA ILE A 171 4.25 -7.46 3.37
C ILE A 171 4.08 -6.03 3.85
N VAL A 172 4.83 -5.67 4.89
CA VAL A 172 5.07 -4.28 5.25
C VAL A 172 6.50 -3.91 4.91
N ILE A 173 6.68 -2.83 4.16
CA ILE A 173 8.00 -2.26 3.84
C ILE A 173 8.11 -0.92 4.56
N ILE A 174 8.98 -0.85 5.56
CA ILE A 174 9.30 0.36 6.29
C ILE A 174 10.50 1.02 5.61
N GLU A 175 10.27 2.11 4.87
CA GLU A 175 11.33 2.93 4.29
C GLU A 175 11.91 3.86 5.37
N ASN A 176 13.19 3.65 5.68
CA ASN A 176 13.95 4.44 6.63
C ASN A 176 14.98 5.30 5.86
N PRO A 177 14.69 6.59 5.60
CA PRO A 177 15.52 7.43 4.73
C PRO A 177 16.77 7.98 5.42
N ASN A 178 17.64 8.59 4.61
CA ASN A 178 18.85 9.32 5.04
C ASN A 178 19.84 8.46 5.86
N GLN A 179 19.98 7.19 5.48
CA GLN A 179 20.92 6.26 6.08
C GLN A 179 22.28 6.32 5.38
N LEU A 180 23.33 5.82 6.05
CA LEU A 180 24.69 5.77 5.49
C LEU A 180 24.85 4.72 4.39
N GLU A 181 24.00 3.70 4.40
CA GLU A 181 24.00 2.61 3.43
C GLU A 181 22.57 2.23 3.05
N SER A 182 22.42 1.72 1.82
CA SER A 182 21.16 1.15 1.35
C SER A 182 21.14 -0.34 1.64
N GLN A 183 20.19 -0.80 2.45
CA GLN A 183 20.09 -2.22 2.78
C GLN A 183 18.66 -2.65 3.13
N VAL A 184 18.38 -3.93 2.90
CA VAL A 184 17.12 -4.58 3.26
C VAL A 184 17.34 -5.50 4.45
N ARG A 185 16.54 -5.32 5.49
CA ARG A 185 16.52 -6.21 6.66
C ARG A 185 15.11 -6.76 6.84
N LYS A 186 14.97 -8.08 6.90
CA LYS A 186 13.71 -8.72 7.31
C LYS A 186 13.69 -8.76 8.83
N ILE A 187 12.79 -8.00 9.45
CA ILE A 187 12.71 -7.86 10.91
C ILE A 187 11.61 -8.73 11.54
N PHE A 188 10.67 -9.20 10.72
CA PHE A 188 9.59 -10.08 11.15
C PHE A 188 9.20 -11.01 10.00
N ASP A 189 8.95 -12.28 10.30
CA ASP A 189 8.52 -13.30 9.34
C ASP A 189 7.79 -14.42 10.09
N GLU A 190 6.49 -14.24 10.30
CA GLU A 190 5.66 -15.23 10.97
C GLU A 190 4.26 -15.28 10.35
N ASN A 191 3.70 -16.49 10.27
CA ASN A 191 2.39 -16.76 9.68
C ASN A 191 2.32 -16.24 8.23
N ASN A 192 1.42 -15.29 7.97
CA ASN A 192 1.23 -14.63 6.67
C ASN A 192 1.82 -13.22 6.65
N LEU A 193 2.62 -12.81 7.64
CA LEU A 193 3.15 -11.45 7.74
C LEU A 193 4.67 -11.44 7.62
N ILE A 194 5.18 -10.62 6.70
CA ILE A 194 6.61 -10.32 6.56
C ILE A 194 6.81 -8.82 6.69
N VAL A 195 7.74 -8.39 7.54
CA VAL A 195 8.09 -6.98 7.69
C VAL A 195 9.55 -6.77 7.32
N TYR A 196 9.77 -5.89 6.34
CA TYR A 196 11.07 -5.44 5.92
C TYR A 196 11.32 -4.00 6.38
N VAL A 197 12.55 -3.72 6.78
CA VAL A 197 13.10 -2.36 6.85
C VAL A 197 14.01 -2.18 5.65
N LEU A 198 13.71 -1.15 4.85
CA LEU A 198 14.56 -0.68 3.77
C LEU A 198 15.25 0.61 4.24
N ASP A 199 16.50 0.48 4.65
CA ASP A 199 17.37 1.62 4.91
C ASP A 199 17.72 2.24 3.54
N CYS A 200 17.40 3.52 3.36
CA CYS A 200 17.57 4.25 2.10
C CYS A 200 18.65 5.32 2.25
N LEU A 201 19.49 5.46 1.22
CA LEU A 201 20.45 6.59 1.12
C LEU A 201 19.70 7.92 0.93
N GLY A 202 18.62 7.90 0.15
CA GLY A 202 17.82 9.09 -0.16
C GLY A 202 16.44 9.11 0.49
N VAL A 203 15.63 10.05 0.03
CA VAL A 203 14.19 10.15 0.34
C VAL A 203 13.35 9.72 -0.86
N SER A 204 12.11 9.29 -0.60
CA SER A 204 11.13 9.08 -1.65
C SER A 204 10.64 10.42 -2.20
N ALA A 205 10.51 10.53 -3.53
CA ALA A 205 9.93 11.72 -4.15
C ALA A 205 8.39 11.73 -4.12
N GLY A 206 7.74 10.65 -3.67
CA GLY A 206 6.29 10.40 -3.87
C GLY A 206 5.97 9.58 -5.09
N GLU A 207 7.01 9.09 -5.73
CA GLU A 207 6.99 8.12 -6.80
C GLU A 207 8.10 7.12 -6.45
N PHE A 208 8.88 6.68 -7.42
CA PHE A 208 10.03 5.81 -7.20
C PHE A 208 11.10 6.44 -6.29
N LEU A 209 11.86 5.58 -5.62
CA LEU A 209 13.09 5.97 -4.93
C LEU A 209 14.10 6.51 -5.94
N THR A 210 14.68 7.67 -5.63
CA THR A 210 15.56 8.43 -6.55
C THR A 210 16.96 7.82 -6.67
N ASN A 211 17.44 7.19 -5.60
CA ASN A 211 18.70 6.46 -5.61
C ASN A 211 18.51 5.08 -6.26
N THR A 212 19.38 4.73 -7.20
CA THR A 212 19.30 3.47 -7.95
C THR A 212 19.42 2.23 -7.06
N ILE A 213 20.21 2.28 -5.99
CA ILE A 213 20.39 1.15 -5.07
C ILE A 213 19.12 0.97 -4.22
N ASP A 214 18.60 2.04 -3.62
CA ASP A 214 17.34 2.02 -2.88
C ASP A 214 16.20 1.47 -3.75
N ASN A 215 16.15 1.92 -5.00
CA ASN A 215 15.17 1.49 -5.99
C ASN A 215 15.29 0.00 -6.35
N SER A 216 16.53 -0.48 -6.52
CA SER A 216 16.81 -1.90 -6.77
C SER A 216 16.42 -2.75 -5.56
N ASN A 217 16.76 -2.31 -4.35
CA ASN A 217 16.45 -3.01 -3.10
C ASN A 217 14.94 -3.13 -2.89
N TYR A 218 14.17 -2.06 -3.12
CA TYR A 218 12.71 -2.11 -3.08
C TYR A 218 12.14 -3.11 -4.10
N GLN A 219 12.63 -3.08 -5.35
CA GLN A 219 12.20 -4.03 -6.37
C GLN A 219 12.53 -5.48 -5.99
N GLN A 220 13.69 -5.75 -5.40
CA GLN A 220 14.09 -7.10 -4.97
C GLN A 220 13.20 -7.67 -3.88
N ILE A 221 12.68 -6.83 -2.96
CA ILE A 221 11.68 -7.26 -1.97
C ILE A 221 10.43 -7.80 -2.69
N ILE A 222 10.05 -7.20 -3.81
CA ILE A 222 8.90 -7.65 -4.58
C ILE A 222 9.28 -8.86 -5.43
N THR A 223 10.30 -8.77 -6.27
CA THR A 223 10.63 -9.79 -7.27
C THR A 223 11.23 -11.09 -6.72
N GLN A 224 11.43 -11.21 -5.40
CA GLN A 224 11.87 -12.46 -4.77
C GLN A 224 10.82 -13.58 -4.84
N PHE A 225 9.54 -13.25 -5.08
CA PHE A 225 8.45 -14.23 -5.16
C PHE A 225 8.19 -14.71 -6.60
N ASP A 226 7.52 -15.85 -6.73
CA ASP A 226 7.06 -16.37 -8.01
C ASP A 226 5.61 -15.92 -8.30
N TYR A 227 5.28 -15.68 -9.57
CA TYR A 227 4.01 -15.09 -10.00
C TYR A 227 3.36 -15.86 -11.15
N ASP A 228 2.04 -16.05 -11.05
CA ASP A 228 1.16 -16.60 -12.08
C ASP A 228 -0.12 -15.75 -12.10
N LEU A 229 0.02 -14.55 -12.66
CA LEU A 229 -0.94 -13.46 -12.47
C LEU A 229 -2.28 -13.78 -13.14
N LYS A 230 -3.38 -13.43 -12.45
CA LYS A 230 -4.75 -13.62 -12.95
C LYS A 230 -5.51 -12.30 -12.94
N GLU A 231 -6.37 -12.09 -13.93
CA GLU A 231 -7.34 -11.01 -13.88
C GLU A 231 -8.50 -11.36 -12.94
N ILE A 232 -9.11 -10.32 -12.36
CA ILE A 232 -10.41 -10.38 -11.68
C ILE A 232 -11.43 -9.74 -12.61
N ALA A 233 -12.63 -10.33 -12.66
CA ALA A 233 -13.69 -9.96 -13.59
C ALA A 233 -14.14 -8.49 -13.46
#